data_AF-A0A950T5V5-F1
#
_entry.id   AF-A0A950T5V5-F1
#
_cell.length_a   1.000
_cell.length_b   1.000
_cell.length_c   1.000
_cell.angle_alpha   90.00
_cell.angle_beta   90.00
_cell.angle_gamma   90.00
#
_symmetry.space_group_name_H-M   'P 1'
#
loop_
_entity.id
_entity.type
_entity.pdbx_description
1 polymer ?
#
loop_
_entity_poly.entity_id
_entity_poly.type
_entity_poly.pdbx_seq_one_letter_code
_entity_poly.pdbx_strand_id
1 'polypeptide(L)'
;MRHALHALDFLQGIRAVRNGKEHQDRIHWRRQHVVRPELLQGPLFLRRTFGQFARAGGHRRRQDEAGRASFAQLRNDVLSGTAAIPSHWFTPSGERHVTVIDGIANDRKQFIESGIVYNRGVIPNLPSDLAVEVPIMVDAAGVHPTSLGPLPDPIAKLLSVQASVQQLAVEVAVHASNELALQALLIDPVVNSTIAAAQLLDELWEVNRAYIRRCM
;
A
#
# COMPACT_ATOMS: atom_id res chain seq x y z
N MET A 1 3.78 -11.61 32.23
CA MET A 1 4.44 -10.34 32.64
C MET A 1 5.62 -9.91 31.77
N ARG A 2 6.39 -10.82 31.10
CA ARG A 2 7.53 -10.42 30.25
C ARG A 2 7.16 -9.76 28.91
N HIS A 3 6.00 -10.07 28.31
CA HIS A 3 5.56 -9.45 27.05
C HIS A 3 5.14 -7.97 27.17
N ALA A 4 4.70 -7.53 28.36
CA ALA A 4 4.34 -6.14 28.59
C ALA A 4 5.55 -5.21 28.73
N LEU A 5 6.70 -5.75 29.20
CA LEU A 5 7.96 -5.02 29.31
C LEU A 5 8.52 -4.65 27.92
N HIS A 6 8.50 -5.58 26.96
CA HIS A 6 8.97 -5.31 25.60
C HIS A 6 8.15 -4.26 24.85
N ALA A 7 6.84 -4.17 25.08
CA ALA A 7 6.00 -3.12 24.52
C ALA A 7 6.31 -1.76 25.13
N LEU A 8 6.59 -1.71 26.45
CA LEU A 8 6.98 -0.47 27.13
C LEU A 8 8.35 0.03 26.63
N ASP A 9 9.31 -0.88 26.45
CA ASP A 9 10.66 -0.56 25.97
C ASP A 9 10.63 -0.05 24.52
N PHE A 10 9.78 -0.63 23.66
CA PHE A 10 9.54 -0.14 22.30
C PHE A 10 8.93 1.27 22.30
N LEU A 11 7.93 1.52 23.15
CA LEU A 11 7.33 2.86 23.31
C LEU A 11 8.30 3.89 23.90
N GLN A 12 9.21 3.47 24.78
CA GLN A 12 10.28 4.32 25.29
C GLN A 12 11.33 4.63 24.21
N GLY A 13 11.68 3.65 23.36
CA GLY A 13 12.55 3.85 22.20
C GLY A 13 11.99 4.88 21.20
N ILE A 14 10.68 4.81 20.90
CA ILE A 14 9.98 5.80 20.06
C ILE A 14 10.10 7.22 20.64
N ARG A 15 9.95 7.36 21.96
CA ARG A 15 10.11 8.65 22.65
C ARG A 15 11.57 9.14 22.66
N ALA A 16 12.55 8.23 22.72
CA ALA A 16 13.97 8.58 22.68
C ALA A 16 14.38 9.11 21.29
N VAL A 17 13.91 8.46 20.21
CA VAL A 17 14.12 8.88 18.82
C VAL A 17 13.56 10.28 18.58
N ARG A 18 12.32 10.56 19.03
CA ARG A 18 11.68 11.88 18.88
C ARG A 18 12.43 13.02 19.59
N ASN A 19 13.12 12.71 20.69
CA ASN A 19 13.81 13.73 21.50
C ASN A 19 15.28 13.93 21.12
N GLY A 20 15.78 13.29 20.05
CA GLY A 20 17.15 13.45 19.58
C GLY A 20 18.21 12.99 20.59
N LYS A 21 17.85 12.16 21.58
CA LYS A 21 18.72 11.72 22.67
C LYS A 21 19.35 10.34 22.42
N GLU A 22 19.91 10.12 21.23
CA GLU A 22 20.84 9.01 21.02
C GLU A 22 22.18 9.56 20.53
N HIS A 23 22.99 10.00 21.50
CA HIS A 23 24.42 10.13 21.30
C HIS A 23 25.14 9.24 22.31
N GLN A 24 26.01 8.39 21.77
CA GLN A 24 26.95 7.50 22.44
C GLN A 24 26.36 6.18 22.96
N ASP A 25 26.06 5.26 22.05
CA ASP A 25 26.65 3.92 22.14
C ASP A 25 26.91 3.35 20.74
N ARG A 26 28.13 3.62 20.30
CA ARG A 26 28.73 3.17 19.06
C ARG A 26 29.02 1.66 19.12
N ILE A 27 28.73 0.98 18.02
CA ILE A 27 29.62 -0.04 17.44
C ILE A 27 29.88 -1.27 18.34
N HIS A 28 28.93 -2.22 18.39
CA HIS A 28 29.29 -3.61 18.71
C HIS A 28 28.48 -4.72 18.00
N TRP A 29 27.61 -4.41 17.03
CA TRP A 29 26.80 -5.44 16.34
C TRP A 29 27.12 -5.65 14.84
N ARG A 30 28.19 -5.04 14.31
CA ARG A 30 28.69 -5.38 12.96
C ARG A 30 29.85 -6.36 13.04
N ARG A 31 29.54 -7.65 13.21
CA ARG A 31 30.36 -8.79 12.73
C ARG A 31 29.60 -10.08 13.03
N GLN A 32 28.81 -10.53 12.07
CA GLN A 32 28.67 -11.92 11.59
C GLN A 32 27.36 -12.04 10.79
N HIS A 33 27.39 -12.84 9.74
CA HIS A 33 26.38 -13.03 8.68
C HIS A 33 26.46 -12.05 7.50
N VAL A 34 27.55 -12.19 6.73
CA VAL A 34 27.52 -11.92 5.29
C VAL A 34 26.61 -12.96 4.65
N VAL A 35 25.44 -12.54 4.17
CA VAL A 35 24.58 -13.39 3.32
C VAL A 35 25.27 -13.54 1.97
N ARG A 36 25.47 -14.79 1.53
CA ARG A 36 26.15 -15.10 0.27
C ARG A 36 25.29 -14.64 -0.94
N PRO A 37 25.88 -14.02 -1.97
CA PRO A 37 25.14 -13.52 -3.14
C PRO A 37 24.46 -14.60 -4.00
N GLU A 38 24.77 -15.88 -3.78
CA GLU A 38 24.32 -16.99 -4.64
C GLU A 38 22.84 -17.39 -4.46
N LEU A 39 22.14 -16.92 -3.41
CA LEU A 39 20.74 -17.28 -3.11
C LEU A 39 19.68 -16.42 -3.83
N LEU A 40 20.08 -15.47 -4.69
CA LEU A 40 19.16 -14.60 -5.45
C LEU A 40 18.78 -15.16 -6.84
N GLN A 41 19.08 -16.42 -7.14
CA GLN A 41 18.82 -17.07 -8.43
C GLN A 41 17.52 -17.92 -8.41
N GLY A 42 16.43 -17.37 -7.85
CA GLY A 42 15.10 -18.00 -7.87
C GLY A 42 14.33 -17.74 -9.19
N PRO A 43 13.32 -18.56 -9.51
CA PRO A 43 12.63 -18.54 -10.81
C PRO A 43 11.97 -17.18 -11.14
N LEU A 44 11.94 -16.88 -12.44
CA LEU A 44 11.50 -15.63 -13.11
C LEU A 44 10.14 -15.04 -12.67
N PHE A 45 9.34 -15.75 -11.88
CA PHE A 45 8.00 -15.35 -11.43
C PHE A 45 8.04 -14.22 -10.38
N LEU A 46 9.03 -14.20 -9.49
CA LEU A 46 9.15 -13.17 -8.44
C LEU A 46 9.73 -11.83 -8.92
N ARG A 47 10.33 -11.78 -10.13
CA ARG A 47 10.88 -10.53 -10.69
C ARG A 47 9.80 -9.55 -11.17
N ARG A 48 8.60 -10.02 -11.50
CA ARG A 48 7.53 -9.15 -12.04
C ARG A 48 6.72 -8.42 -10.97
N THR A 49 6.51 -9.01 -9.79
CA THR A 49 5.62 -8.45 -8.77
C THR A 49 6.27 -7.36 -7.92
N PHE A 50 7.58 -7.46 -7.62
CA PHE A 50 8.31 -6.43 -6.85
C PHE A 50 9.07 -5.42 -7.72
N GLY A 51 9.31 -5.72 -9.00
CA GLY A 51 10.13 -4.87 -9.88
C GLY A 51 9.40 -3.67 -10.51
N GLN A 52 8.07 -3.60 -10.45
CA GLN A 52 7.31 -2.53 -11.12
C GLN A 52 7.23 -1.23 -10.31
N PHE A 53 7.37 -1.27 -8.99
CA PHE A 53 7.37 -0.05 -8.16
C PHE A 53 8.71 0.69 -8.16
N ALA A 54 9.83 0.01 -8.46
CA ALA A 54 11.17 0.62 -8.44
C ALA A 54 11.62 1.24 -9.79
N ARG A 55 10.82 1.12 -10.87
CA ARG A 55 11.21 1.56 -12.23
C ARG A 55 10.30 2.60 -12.88
N ALA A 56 9.25 3.05 -12.22
CA ALA A 56 8.50 4.21 -12.69
C ALA A 56 9.17 5.47 -12.12
N GLY A 57 9.75 6.30 -12.99
CA GLY A 57 10.22 7.63 -12.60
C GLY A 57 9.12 8.35 -11.80
N GLY A 58 9.51 8.92 -10.65
CA GLY A 58 8.57 9.42 -9.64
C GLY A 58 7.42 10.28 -10.17
N HIS A 59 6.34 10.33 -9.41
CA HIS A 59 5.12 11.10 -9.71
C HIS A 59 5.42 12.50 -10.27
N ARG A 60 5.26 12.67 -11.59
CA ARG A 60 5.34 13.99 -12.24
C ARG A 60 4.00 14.70 -12.13
N ARG A 61 3.71 15.24 -10.93
CA ARG A 61 2.45 15.93 -10.60
C ARG A 61 2.01 16.97 -11.66
N ARG A 62 2.95 17.74 -12.21
CA ARG A 62 2.67 18.73 -13.26
C ARG A 62 2.13 18.11 -14.56
N GLN A 63 2.62 16.94 -14.93
CA GLN A 63 2.19 16.25 -16.14
C GLN A 63 0.77 15.68 -15.96
N ASP A 64 0.46 15.18 -14.75
CA ASP A 64 -0.88 14.71 -14.40
C ASP A 64 -1.89 15.86 -14.33
N GLU A 65 -1.50 17.01 -13.77
CA GLU A 65 -2.33 18.23 -13.72
C GLU A 65 -2.63 18.77 -15.12
N ALA A 66 -1.60 18.89 -15.96
CA ALA A 66 -1.76 19.30 -17.34
C ALA A 66 -2.67 18.32 -18.10
N GLY A 67 -2.49 17.01 -17.91
CA GLY A 67 -3.35 15.99 -18.50
C GLY A 67 -4.82 16.14 -18.10
N ARG A 68 -5.11 16.40 -16.81
CA ARG A 68 -6.47 16.65 -16.32
C ARG A 68 -7.09 17.92 -16.93
N ALA A 69 -6.32 19.00 -17.03
CA ALA A 69 -6.78 20.24 -17.64
C ALA A 69 -7.08 20.05 -19.13
N SER A 70 -6.19 19.39 -19.87
CA SER A 70 -6.38 19.08 -21.28
C SER A 70 -7.60 18.18 -21.52
N PHE A 71 -7.80 17.15 -20.68
CA PHE A 71 -8.99 16.30 -20.77
C PHE A 71 -10.28 17.08 -20.48
N ALA A 72 -10.27 17.94 -19.46
CA ALA A 72 -11.42 18.78 -19.11
C ALA A 72 -11.80 19.73 -20.26
N GLN A 73 -10.80 20.35 -20.90
CA GLN A 73 -11.00 21.21 -22.05
C GLN A 73 -11.58 20.43 -23.24
N LEU A 74 -10.94 19.30 -23.61
CA LEU A 74 -11.41 18.44 -24.68
C LEU A 74 -12.86 17.98 -24.46
N ARG A 75 -13.19 17.59 -23.22
CA ARG A 75 -14.56 17.23 -22.84
C ARG A 75 -15.52 18.39 -23.07
N ASN A 76 -15.18 19.61 -22.65
CA ASN A 76 -16.03 20.77 -22.83
C ASN A 76 -16.20 21.14 -24.33
N ASP A 77 -15.15 21.00 -25.12
CA ASP A 77 -15.18 21.27 -26.56
C ASP A 77 -16.07 20.25 -27.30
N VAL A 78 -16.01 18.98 -26.91
CA VAL A 78 -16.91 17.92 -27.42
C VAL A 78 -18.36 18.19 -27.01
N LEU A 79 -18.61 18.52 -25.73
CA LEU A 79 -19.97 18.80 -25.23
C LEU A 79 -20.58 20.05 -25.83
N SER A 80 -19.78 21.06 -26.18
CA SER A 80 -20.23 22.27 -26.86
C SER A 80 -20.39 22.10 -28.38
N GLY A 81 -20.00 20.95 -28.94
CA GLY A 81 -20.04 20.67 -30.38
C GLY A 81 -18.89 21.31 -31.18
N THR A 82 -17.94 21.94 -30.50
CA THR A 82 -16.77 22.60 -31.11
C THR A 82 -15.68 21.61 -31.54
N ALA A 83 -15.69 20.41 -30.96
CA ALA A 83 -14.79 19.30 -31.32
C ALA A 83 -15.57 18.01 -31.60
N ALA A 84 -15.06 17.19 -32.52
CA ALA A 84 -15.58 15.84 -32.75
C ALA A 84 -15.19 14.91 -31.59
N ILE A 85 -16.02 13.89 -31.32
CA ILE A 85 -15.72 12.87 -30.32
C ILE A 85 -14.46 12.11 -30.76
N PRO A 86 -13.38 12.08 -29.95
CA PRO A 86 -12.17 11.36 -30.31
C PRO A 86 -12.43 9.86 -30.47
N SER A 87 -11.88 9.25 -31.53
CA SER A 87 -12.09 7.83 -31.84
C SER A 87 -11.64 6.89 -30.70
N HIS A 88 -10.58 7.26 -29.97
CA HIS A 88 -10.06 6.47 -28.85
C HIS A 88 -11.01 6.41 -27.64
N TRP A 89 -12.04 7.27 -27.56
CA TRP A 89 -13.07 7.16 -26.51
C TRP A 89 -13.97 5.94 -26.70
N PHE A 90 -14.04 5.41 -27.92
CA PHE A 90 -14.77 4.18 -28.22
C PHE A 90 -13.93 2.92 -28.02
N THR A 91 -12.64 3.08 -27.72
CA THR A 91 -11.76 1.95 -27.40
C THR A 91 -11.92 1.59 -25.93
N PRO A 92 -12.14 0.30 -25.58
CA PRO A 92 -12.14 -0.12 -24.20
C PRO A 92 -10.82 0.25 -23.50
N SER A 93 -10.91 0.83 -22.30
CA SER A 93 -9.73 1.22 -21.52
C SER A 93 -8.91 0.03 -21.02
N GLY A 94 -9.49 -1.18 -21.03
CA GLY A 94 -8.93 -2.38 -20.39
C GLY A 94 -9.23 -2.45 -18.88
N GLU A 95 -9.79 -1.38 -18.31
CA GLU A 95 -10.21 -1.34 -16.91
C GLU A 95 -11.35 -2.32 -16.63
N ARG A 96 -11.30 -2.95 -15.46
CA ARG A 96 -12.29 -3.98 -15.08
C ARG A 96 -13.54 -3.42 -14.43
N HIS A 97 -13.58 -2.13 -14.10
CA HIS A 97 -14.71 -1.50 -13.40
C HIS A 97 -16.03 -1.67 -14.15
N VAL A 98 -16.04 -1.44 -15.47
CA VAL A 98 -17.24 -1.62 -16.29
C VAL A 98 -17.66 -3.09 -16.31
N THR A 99 -16.72 -4.03 -16.39
CA THR A 99 -17.01 -5.47 -16.30
C THR A 99 -17.66 -5.85 -14.97
N VAL A 100 -17.17 -5.30 -13.85
CA VAL A 100 -17.76 -5.52 -12.53
C VAL A 100 -19.16 -4.93 -12.43
N ILE A 101 -19.34 -3.67 -12.82
CA ILE A 101 -20.66 -3.00 -12.82
C ILE A 101 -21.64 -3.76 -13.68
N ASP A 102 -21.21 -4.20 -14.86
CA ASP A 102 -22.01 -4.96 -15.80
C ASP A 102 -22.41 -6.34 -15.25
N GLY A 103 -21.48 -7.02 -14.58
CA GLY A 103 -21.78 -8.30 -13.94
C GLY A 103 -22.85 -8.18 -12.86
N ILE A 104 -22.79 -7.13 -12.04
CA ILE A 104 -23.77 -6.84 -11.00
C ILE A 104 -25.11 -6.40 -11.62
N ALA A 105 -25.08 -5.44 -12.54
CA ALA A 105 -26.29 -4.80 -13.06
C ALA A 105 -27.09 -5.69 -14.01
N ASN A 106 -26.42 -6.59 -14.75
CA ASN A 106 -27.03 -7.39 -15.82
C ASN A 106 -26.97 -8.90 -15.57
N ASP A 107 -26.68 -9.32 -14.33
CA ASP A 107 -26.51 -10.73 -13.94
C ASP A 107 -25.59 -11.52 -14.88
N ARG A 108 -24.50 -10.87 -15.32
CA ARG A 108 -23.50 -11.51 -16.16
C ARG A 108 -22.40 -12.03 -15.26
N LYS A 109 -22.26 -13.36 -15.17
CA LYS A 109 -21.15 -13.97 -14.43
C LYS A 109 -19.82 -13.56 -15.05
N GLN A 110 -19.07 -12.71 -14.35
CA GLN A 110 -17.77 -12.20 -14.76
C GLN A 110 -16.69 -12.68 -13.80
N PHE A 111 -15.65 -13.29 -14.35
CA PHE A 111 -14.45 -13.62 -13.58
C PHE A 111 -13.45 -12.47 -13.67
N ILE A 112 -12.99 -11.98 -12.52
CA ILE A 112 -11.96 -10.95 -12.40
C ILE A 112 -10.76 -11.55 -11.67
N GLU A 113 -9.59 -11.48 -12.29
CA GLU A 113 -8.36 -12.10 -11.78
C GLU A 113 -7.88 -11.50 -10.46
N SER A 114 -8.25 -10.24 -10.18
CA SER A 114 -7.78 -9.47 -9.04
C SER A 114 -8.87 -8.52 -8.53
N GLY A 115 -9.32 -8.75 -7.30
CA GLY A 115 -10.30 -7.90 -6.62
C GLY A 115 -10.02 -7.82 -5.12
N ILE A 116 -10.13 -6.62 -4.57
CA ILE A 116 -9.92 -6.36 -3.13
C ILE A 116 -11.21 -6.63 -2.37
N VAL A 117 -11.15 -7.55 -1.40
CA VAL A 117 -12.28 -7.99 -0.57
C VAL A 117 -11.82 -8.21 0.87
N TYR A 118 -12.75 -8.26 1.82
CA TYR A 118 -12.41 -8.72 3.17
C TYR A 118 -12.06 -10.20 3.15
N ASN A 119 -10.97 -10.56 3.83
CA ASN A 119 -10.42 -11.91 3.83
C ASN A 119 -11.46 -12.95 4.24
N ARG A 120 -12.14 -12.79 5.39
CA ARG A 120 -13.26 -13.66 5.83
C ARG A 120 -13.05 -15.17 5.57
N GLY A 121 -11.81 -15.66 5.70
CA GLY A 121 -11.45 -17.07 5.48
C GLY A 121 -11.02 -17.45 4.05
N VAL A 122 -10.94 -16.51 3.12
CA VAL A 122 -10.38 -16.70 1.76
C VAL A 122 -8.95 -17.22 1.83
N ILE A 123 -8.14 -16.62 2.71
CA ILE A 123 -6.80 -17.02 3.11
C ILE A 123 -6.82 -17.28 4.63
N PRO A 124 -6.98 -18.54 5.09
CA PRO A 124 -7.26 -18.87 6.49
C PRO A 124 -6.17 -18.50 7.50
N ASN A 125 -4.91 -18.38 7.06
CA ASN A 125 -3.78 -18.02 7.92
C ASN A 125 -3.41 -16.52 7.87
N LEU A 126 -4.34 -15.67 7.40
CA LEU A 126 -4.31 -14.22 7.55
C LEU A 126 -5.50 -13.74 8.40
N PRO A 127 -5.43 -12.56 9.05
CA PRO A 127 -6.56 -12.00 9.81
C PRO A 127 -7.84 -11.90 8.97
N SER A 128 -9.00 -12.15 9.58
CA SER A 128 -10.28 -12.22 8.86
C SER A 128 -10.81 -10.86 8.37
N ASP A 129 -10.41 -9.79 9.04
CA ASP A 129 -10.76 -8.40 8.78
C ASP A 129 -9.80 -7.71 7.80
N LEU A 130 -8.71 -8.38 7.40
CA LEU A 130 -7.76 -7.86 6.44
C LEU A 130 -8.39 -7.74 5.04
N ALA A 131 -8.14 -6.61 4.36
CA ALA A 131 -8.42 -6.49 2.93
C ALA A 131 -7.36 -7.27 2.13
N VAL A 132 -7.80 -8.24 1.33
CA VAL A 132 -6.95 -9.08 0.50
C VAL A 132 -7.34 -8.93 -0.96
N GLU A 133 -6.36 -8.99 -1.85
CA GLU A 133 -6.58 -8.97 -3.29
C GLU A 133 -6.50 -10.39 -3.84
N VAL A 134 -7.61 -10.90 -4.37
CA VAL A 134 -7.76 -12.28 -4.83
C VAL A 134 -8.65 -12.35 -6.08
N PRO A 135 -8.65 -13.47 -6.83
CA PRO A 135 -9.62 -13.67 -7.89
C PRO A 135 -11.06 -13.67 -7.35
N ILE A 136 -11.96 -13.00 -8.06
CA ILE A 136 -13.38 -12.88 -7.69
C ILE A 136 -14.28 -13.27 -8.87
N MET A 137 -15.44 -13.83 -8.55
CA MET A 137 -16.57 -13.91 -9.47
C MET A 137 -17.55 -12.78 -9.13
N VAL A 138 -18.16 -12.18 -10.14
CA VAL A 138 -19.13 -11.11 -9.98
C VAL A 138 -20.40 -11.44 -10.75
N ASP A 139 -21.55 -11.31 -10.09
CA ASP A 139 -22.88 -11.47 -10.68
C ASP A 139 -23.90 -10.56 -9.94
N ALA A 140 -25.20 -10.71 -10.21
CA ALA A 140 -26.22 -9.88 -9.57
C ALA A 140 -26.33 -10.08 -8.05
N ALA A 141 -25.82 -11.19 -7.50
CA ALA A 141 -25.77 -11.42 -6.06
C ALA A 141 -24.55 -10.75 -5.39
N GLY A 142 -23.62 -10.19 -6.18
CA GLY A 142 -22.51 -9.38 -5.71
C GLY A 142 -21.14 -9.96 -6.05
N VAL A 143 -20.19 -9.78 -5.14
CA VAL A 143 -18.80 -10.19 -5.31
C VAL A 143 -18.52 -11.46 -4.50
N HIS A 144 -18.04 -12.49 -5.18
CA HIS A 144 -17.78 -13.81 -4.63
C HIS A 144 -16.28 -14.13 -4.71
N PRO A 145 -15.55 -14.04 -3.59
CA PRO A 145 -14.12 -14.34 -3.57
C PRO A 145 -13.82 -15.82 -3.81
N THR A 146 -12.74 -16.09 -4.53
CA THR A 146 -12.23 -17.46 -4.70
C THR A 146 -11.36 -17.84 -3.51
N SER A 147 -11.69 -18.90 -2.77
CA SER A 147 -10.87 -19.39 -1.67
C SER A 147 -9.51 -19.90 -2.19
N LEU A 148 -8.42 -19.46 -1.56
CA LEU A 148 -7.05 -19.82 -1.95
C LEU A 148 -6.41 -20.84 -1.00
N GLY A 149 -6.98 -21.04 0.18
CA GLY A 149 -6.36 -21.84 1.23
C GLY A 149 -5.19 -21.13 1.91
N PRO A 150 -4.45 -21.80 2.81
CA PRO A 150 -3.37 -21.18 3.56
C PRO A 150 -2.17 -20.88 2.66
N LEU A 151 -1.59 -19.70 2.82
CA LEU A 151 -0.33 -19.33 2.17
C LEU A 151 0.85 -20.04 2.85
N PRO A 152 2.01 -20.19 2.17
CA PRO A 152 3.24 -20.59 2.83
C PRO A 152 3.54 -19.68 4.03
N ASP A 153 3.87 -20.27 5.18
CA ASP A 153 4.01 -19.56 6.46
C ASP A 153 4.93 -18.32 6.41
N PRO A 154 6.11 -18.36 5.75
CA PRO A 154 6.95 -17.16 5.62
C PRO A 154 6.28 -16.02 4.85
N ILE A 155 5.45 -16.34 3.85
CA ILE A 155 4.73 -15.35 3.05
C ILE A 155 3.59 -14.74 3.87
N ALA A 156 2.82 -15.57 4.58
CA ALA A 156 1.76 -15.09 5.46
C ALA A 156 2.29 -14.12 6.53
N LYS A 157 3.46 -14.43 7.12
CA LYS A 157 4.13 -13.56 8.10
C LYS A 157 4.58 -12.24 7.49
N LEU A 158 5.18 -12.26 6.29
CA LEU A 158 5.57 -11.04 5.59
C LEU A 158 4.36 -10.15 5.29
N LEU A 159 3.29 -10.74 4.75
CA LEU A 159 2.04 -10.01 4.45
C LEU A 159 1.40 -9.45 5.72
N SER A 160 1.49 -10.15 6.84
CA SER A 160 0.96 -9.68 8.13
C SER A 160 1.69 -8.44 8.63
N VAL A 161 3.02 -8.35 8.44
CA VAL A 161 3.78 -7.13 8.74
C VAL A 161 3.32 -5.98 7.86
N GLN A 162 3.20 -6.21 6.54
CA GLN A 162 2.77 -5.16 5.62
C GLN A 162 1.33 -4.68 5.90
N ALA A 163 0.43 -5.61 6.22
CA ALA A 163 -0.93 -5.31 6.66
C ALA A 163 -0.93 -4.43 7.93
N SER A 164 -0.04 -4.72 8.88
CA SER A 164 0.08 -3.94 10.12
C SER A 164 0.52 -2.49 9.84
N VAL A 165 1.45 -2.28 8.89
CA VAL A 165 1.84 -0.93 8.44
C VAL A 165 0.64 -0.15 7.92
N GLN A 166 -0.17 -0.79 7.06
CA GLN A 166 -1.36 -0.17 6.46
C GLN A 166 -2.44 0.12 7.51
N GLN A 167 -2.67 -0.79 8.46
CA GLN A 167 -3.59 -0.57 9.56
C GLN A 167 -3.15 0.62 10.42
N LEU A 168 -1.87 0.70 10.81
CA LEU A 168 -1.36 1.86 11.53
C LEU A 168 -1.53 3.16 10.74
N ALA A 169 -1.34 3.15 9.41
CA ALA A 169 -1.58 4.33 8.59
C ALA A 169 -3.06 4.79 8.61
N VAL A 170 -4.01 3.85 8.67
CA VAL A 170 -5.43 4.15 8.87
C VAL A 170 -5.66 4.73 10.27
N GLU A 171 -5.09 4.12 11.31
CA GLU A 171 -5.19 4.61 12.69
C GLU A 171 -4.62 6.03 12.82
N VAL A 172 -3.53 6.36 12.13
CA VAL A 172 -2.99 7.73 12.05
C VAL A 172 -4.00 8.68 11.42
N ALA A 173 -4.63 8.30 10.32
CA ALA A 173 -5.62 9.14 9.65
C ALA A 173 -6.86 9.39 10.53
N VAL A 174 -7.29 8.38 11.28
CA VAL A 174 -8.46 8.46 12.17
C VAL A 174 -8.15 9.26 13.44
N HIS A 175 -7.03 8.95 14.10
CA HIS A 175 -6.70 9.50 15.42
C HIS A 175 -5.81 10.74 15.38
N ALA A 176 -5.20 11.06 14.23
CA ALA A 176 -4.26 12.16 14.08
C ALA A 176 -3.12 12.09 15.11
N SER A 177 -2.46 10.93 15.25
CA SER A 177 -1.35 10.71 16.20
C SER A 177 -0.01 10.60 15.48
N ASN A 178 0.95 11.43 15.91
CA ASN A 178 2.33 11.36 15.43
C ASN A 178 3.04 10.08 15.88
N GLU A 179 2.72 9.57 17.07
CA GLU A 179 3.31 8.35 17.60
C GLU A 179 2.94 7.15 16.74
N LEU A 180 1.66 7.03 16.35
CA LEU A 180 1.22 5.96 15.45
C LEU A 180 1.85 6.09 14.06
N ALA A 181 2.10 7.32 13.59
CA ALA A 181 2.74 7.55 12.30
C ALA A 181 4.20 7.13 12.31
N LEU A 182 4.91 7.45 13.40
CA LEU A 182 6.28 6.99 13.58
C LEU A 182 6.33 5.47 13.73
N GLN A 183 5.37 4.85 14.45
CA GLN A 183 5.27 3.38 14.52
C GLN A 183 5.10 2.76 13.14
N ALA A 184 4.20 3.29 12.31
CA ALA A 184 3.97 2.79 10.95
C ALA A 184 5.26 2.79 10.12
N LEU A 185 6.03 3.89 10.18
CA LEU A 185 7.32 3.98 9.49
C LEU A 185 8.36 3.02 10.06
N LEU A 186 8.43 2.85 11.37
CA LEU A 186 9.45 2.01 12.01
C LEU A 186 9.25 0.51 11.79
N ILE A 187 8.01 0.06 11.59
CA ILE A 187 7.73 -1.36 11.34
C ILE A 187 7.75 -1.71 9.84
N ASP A 188 7.82 -0.70 8.96
CA ASP A 188 7.87 -0.93 7.52
C ASP A 188 9.20 -1.58 7.11
N PRO A 189 9.20 -2.77 6.46
CA PRO A 189 10.42 -3.48 6.09
C PRO A 189 11.39 -2.70 5.19
N VAL A 190 10.95 -1.64 4.51
CA VAL A 190 11.83 -0.82 3.66
C VAL A 190 12.50 0.34 4.41
N VAL A 191 12.08 0.61 5.65
CA VAL A 191 12.66 1.64 6.50
C VAL A 191 13.66 1.01 7.46
N ASN A 192 14.93 1.36 7.31
CA ASN A 192 16.04 0.71 8.02
C ASN A 192 16.78 1.61 9.02
N SER A 193 16.26 2.82 9.28
CA SER A 193 16.88 3.79 10.18
C SER A 193 15.81 4.55 10.96
N THR A 194 15.92 4.48 12.29
CA THR A 194 15.03 5.17 13.23
C THR A 194 15.12 6.69 13.09
N ILE A 195 16.33 7.21 12.90
CA ILE A 195 16.59 8.65 12.70
C ILE A 195 15.99 9.11 11.37
N ALA A 196 16.22 8.35 10.29
CA ALA A 196 15.68 8.69 8.99
C ALA A 196 14.14 8.61 8.97
N ALA A 197 13.54 7.66 9.71
CA ALA A 197 12.09 7.55 9.84
C ALA A 197 11.48 8.81 10.49
N ALA A 198 12.09 9.31 11.57
CA ALA A 198 11.62 10.54 12.23
C ALA A 198 11.73 11.77 11.31
N GLN A 199 12.86 11.91 10.62
CA GLN A 199 13.06 13.01 9.66
C GLN A 199 12.10 12.94 8.47
N LEU A 200 11.89 11.73 7.93
CA LEU A 200 10.93 11.47 6.86
C LEU A 200 9.52 11.83 7.28
N LEU A 201 9.12 11.50 8.51
CA LEU A 201 7.80 11.85 9.03
C LEU A 201 7.57 13.36 9.01
N ASP A 202 8.53 14.14 9.52
CA ASP A 202 8.45 15.60 9.54
C ASP A 202 8.36 16.18 8.12
N GLU A 203 9.16 15.65 7.18
CA GLU A 203 9.14 16.07 5.78
C GLU A 203 7.80 15.73 5.09
N LEU A 204 7.27 14.53 5.32
CA LEU A 204 5.97 14.10 4.78
C LEU A 204 4.84 14.99 5.30
N TRP A 205 4.87 15.40 6.57
CA TRP A 205 3.89 16.35 7.10
C TRP A 205 3.99 17.72 6.45
N GLU A 206 5.21 18.22 6.24
CA GLU A 206 5.39 19.54 5.65
C GLU A 206 4.94 19.59 4.20
N VAL A 207 5.38 18.62 3.39
CA VAL A 207 5.05 18.55 1.96
C VAL A 207 3.56 18.34 1.73
N ASN A 208 2.87 17.65 2.65
CA ASN A 208 1.45 17.33 2.51
C ASN A 208 0.54 18.20 3.39
N ARG A 209 1.06 19.27 4.01
CA ARG A 209 0.31 20.16 4.92
C ARG A 209 -1.03 20.66 4.35
N ALA A 210 -1.12 20.86 3.04
CA ALA A 210 -2.35 21.31 2.37
C ALA A 210 -3.41 20.21 2.18
N TYR A 211 -3.04 18.93 2.32
CA TYR A 211 -3.87 17.78 1.95
C TYR A 211 -4.27 16.90 3.14
N ILE A 212 -3.41 16.82 4.17
CA ILE A 212 -3.62 15.93 5.31
C ILE A 212 -3.73 16.73 6.60
N ARG A 213 -4.67 16.30 7.46
CA ARG A 213 -4.84 16.87 8.79
C ARG A 213 -3.54 16.71 9.57
N ARG A 214 -3.14 17.75 10.30
CA ARG A 214 -1.97 17.71 11.18
C ARG A 214 -2.24 16.76 12.36
N CYS A 215 -1.30 15.84 12.60
CA CYS A 215 -1.30 15.03 13.81
C CYS A 215 -0.91 15.87 15.03
N MET A 216 -1.53 15.57 16.18
CA MET A 216 -1.21 16.19 17.48
C MET A 216 -0.09 15.45 18.19
#